data_AF-A0A1N6SLM3-F1
#
_entry.id   AF-A0A1N6SLM3-F1
#
_cell.length_a   1.000
_cell.length_b   1.000
_cell.length_c   1.000
_cell.angle_alpha   90.00
_cell.angle_beta   90.00
_cell.angle_gamma   90.00
#
_symmetry.space_group_name_H-M   'P 1'
#
loop_
_entity.id
_entity.type
_entity.pdbx_description
1 polymer ?
#
loop_
_entity_poly.entity_id
_entity_poly.type
_entity_poly.pdbx_seq_one_letter_code
_entity_poly.pdbx_strand_id
1 'polypeptide(L)'
;MRLLLVLLALLLSGCASPNRQALGQALGTLQGEMQQLEEELAELNGLHYQKALDSPLSLRRHLAAKQAEGIGATLSDGPQLTYHYRLNAAPASGQLSQNPCLDYAFELRRLGRFGLLVLQWQAGSAQGEQRQRQSDCHWAAH
;
A
#
# COMPACT_ATOMS: atom_id res chain seq x y z
N MET A 1 -8.08 2.64 -31.77
CA MET A 1 -8.57 2.59 -33.17
C MET A 1 -9.66 1.54 -33.46
N ARG A 2 -9.99 0.60 -32.56
CA ARG A 2 -11.10 -0.37 -32.76
C ARG A 2 -12.50 0.21 -32.51
N LEU A 3 -12.63 1.21 -31.64
CA LEU A 3 -13.90 1.84 -31.30
C LEU A 3 -14.55 2.58 -32.50
N LEU A 4 -13.72 3.17 -33.35
CA LEU A 4 -14.19 3.92 -34.53
C LEU A 4 -14.79 3.00 -35.61
N LEU A 5 -14.25 1.78 -35.73
CA LEU A 5 -14.75 0.76 -36.66
C LEU A 5 -16.12 0.22 -36.24
N VAL A 6 -16.38 0.12 -34.94
CA VAL A 6 -17.69 -0.32 -34.39
C VAL A 6 -18.76 0.75 -34.61
N LEU A 7 -18.40 2.03 -34.43
CA LEU A 7 -19.30 3.16 -34.70
C LEU A 7 -19.65 3.30 -36.19
N LEU A 8 -18.69 3.05 -37.10
CA LEU A 8 -18.98 3.04 -38.54
C LEU A 8 -19.87 1.85 -38.94
N ALA A 9 -19.68 0.68 -38.33
CA ALA A 9 -20.54 -0.48 -38.58
C ALA A 9 -21.99 -0.27 -38.11
N LEU A 10 -22.19 0.51 -37.04
CA LEU A 10 -23.51 0.87 -36.51
C LEU A 10 -24.27 1.90 -37.36
N LEU A 11 -23.57 2.74 -38.12
CA LEU A 11 -24.20 3.77 -38.97
C LEU A 11 -24.60 3.25 -40.36
N LEU A 12 -24.01 2.13 -40.81
CA LEU A 12 -24.26 1.53 -42.14
C LEU A 12 -25.39 0.50 -42.16
N SER A 13 -25.97 0.13 -41.01
CA SER A 13 -27.07 -0.86 -40.90
C SER A 13 -28.46 -0.23 -40.77
N GLY A 14 -28.70 0.86 -41.51
CA GLY A 14 -30.06 1.31 -41.79
C GLY A 14 -30.81 0.25 -42.60
N CYS A 15 -31.95 -0.21 -42.08
CA CYS A 15 -32.91 -1.16 -42.68
C CYS A 15 -32.65 -2.67 -42.47
N ALA A 16 -32.45 -3.09 -41.22
CA ALA A 16 -32.99 -4.37 -40.75
C ALA A 16 -33.43 -4.19 -39.30
N SER A 17 -34.71 -4.41 -39.02
CA SER A 17 -35.24 -4.36 -37.65
C SER A 17 -34.35 -5.19 -36.73
N PRO A 18 -33.69 -4.59 -35.71
CA PRO A 18 -32.81 -5.34 -34.84
C PRO A 18 -33.66 -6.33 -34.06
N ASN A 19 -33.30 -7.61 -34.15
CA ASN A 19 -33.93 -8.67 -33.38
C ASN A 19 -33.82 -8.33 -31.90
N ARG A 20 -34.94 -8.12 -31.20
CA ARG A 20 -34.98 -7.71 -29.77
C ARG A 20 -34.20 -8.68 -28.87
N GLN A 21 -34.02 -9.92 -29.30
CA GLN A 21 -33.21 -10.94 -28.63
C GLN A 21 -31.71 -10.58 -28.58
N ALA A 22 -31.15 -9.97 -29.64
CA ALA A 22 -29.73 -9.58 -29.67
C ALA A 22 -29.43 -8.42 -28.71
N LEU A 23 -30.38 -7.48 -28.56
CA LEU A 23 -30.28 -6.38 -27.61
C LEU A 23 -30.40 -6.88 -26.16
N GLY A 24 -31.30 -7.84 -25.91
CA GLY A 24 -31.42 -8.49 -24.61
C GLY A 24 -30.18 -9.29 -24.21
N GLN A 25 -29.52 -9.97 -25.16
CA GLN A 25 -28.26 -10.68 -24.92
C GLN A 25 -27.08 -9.72 -24.66
N ALA A 26 -27.01 -8.60 -25.38
CA ALA A 26 -25.99 -7.58 -25.13
C ALA A 26 -26.16 -6.92 -23.75
N LEU A 27 -27.40 -6.65 -23.34
CA LEU A 27 -27.69 -6.10 -22.00
C LEU A 27 -27.39 -7.13 -20.89
N GLY A 28 -27.71 -8.40 -21.10
CA GLY A 28 -27.41 -9.46 -20.13
C GLY A 28 -25.91 -9.72 -19.97
N THR A 29 -25.13 -9.61 -21.03
CA THR A 29 -23.66 -9.74 -20.99
C THR A 29 -23.02 -8.56 -20.26
N LEU A 30 -23.43 -7.33 -20.54
CA LEU A 30 -22.98 -6.13 -19.81
C LEU A 30 -23.31 -6.18 -18.31
N GLN A 31 -24.49 -6.72 -17.96
CA GLN A 31 -24.89 -6.84 -16.56
C GLN A 31 -24.07 -7.91 -15.82
N GLY A 32 -23.71 -9.00 -16.51
CA GLY A 32 -22.78 -10.00 -15.97
C GLY A 32 -21.36 -9.45 -15.76
N GLU A 33 -20.85 -8.64 -16.70
CA GLU A 33 -19.55 -7.97 -16.55
C GLU A 33 -19.54 -6.97 -15.38
N MET A 34 -20.63 -6.21 -15.17
CA MET A 34 -20.76 -5.34 -14.00
C MET A 34 -20.71 -6.11 -12.69
N GLN A 35 -21.43 -7.24 -12.61
CA GLN A 35 -21.49 -8.03 -11.39
C GLN A 35 -20.13 -8.68 -11.07
N GLN A 36 -19.40 -9.10 -12.09
CA GLN A 36 -18.04 -9.64 -11.94
C GLN A 36 -17.05 -8.56 -11.51
N LEU A 37 -17.17 -7.34 -12.03
CA LEU A 37 -16.37 -6.19 -11.59
C LEU A 37 -16.67 -5.78 -10.14
N GLU A 38 -17.94 -5.82 -9.73
CA GLU A 38 -18.34 -5.55 -8.34
C GLU A 38 -17.75 -6.59 -7.37
N GLU A 39 -17.76 -7.86 -7.77
CA GLU A 39 -17.18 -8.96 -6.99
C GLU A 39 -15.66 -8.85 -6.90
N GLU A 40 -14.98 -8.54 -8.00
CA GLU A 40 -13.53 -8.28 -8.02
C GLU A 40 -13.17 -7.04 -7.17
N LEU A 41 -14.00 -6.00 -7.19
CA LEU A 41 -13.82 -4.81 -6.34
C LEU A 41 -14.05 -5.13 -4.86
N ALA A 42 -15.01 -5.99 -4.54
CA ALA A 42 -15.27 -6.44 -3.17
C ALA A 42 -14.14 -7.33 -2.64
N GLU A 43 -13.59 -8.21 -3.49
CA GLU A 43 -12.42 -9.03 -3.17
C GLU A 43 -11.17 -8.15 -2.96
N LEU A 44 -10.89 -7.22 -3.89
CA LEU A 44 -9.78 -6.26 -3.77
C LEU A 44 -9.90 -5.39 -2.51
N ASN A 45 -11.09 -4.88 -2.22
CA ASN A 45 -11.34 -4.09 -1.02
C ASN A 45 -11.19 -4.95 0.24
N GLY A 46 -11.75 -6.16 0.27
CA GLY A 46 -11.61 -7.11 1.38
C GLY A 46 -10.15 -7.41 1.69
N LEU A 47 -9.34 -7.70 0.65
CA LEU A 47 -7.89 -7.91 0.77
C LEU A 47 -7.16 -6.66 1.28
N HIS A 48 -7.55 -5.47 0.82
CA HIS A 48 -6.96 -4.21 1.27
C HIS A 48 -7.21 -3.96 2.77
N TYR A 49 -8.44 -4.20 3.23
CA TYR A 49 -8.80 -4.08 4.65
C TYR A 49 -8.09 -5.13 5.51
N GLN A 50 -8.06 -6.39 5.07
CA GLN A 50 -7.34 -7.46 5.76
C GLN A 50 -5.86 -7.11 5.92
N LYS A 51 -5.21 -6.60 4.86
CA LYS A 51 -3.82 -6.15 4.88
C LYS A 51 -3.59 -4.96 5.83
N ALA A 52 -4.53 -4.03 5.91
CA ALA A 52 -4.48 -2.92 6.86
C ALA A 52 -4.56 -3.39 8.32
N LEU A 53 -5.33 -4.45 8.60
CA LEU A 53 -5.45 -5.07 9.93
C LEU A 53 -4.25 -5.95 10.30
N ASP A 54 -3.70 -6.70 9.34
CA ASP A 54 -2.55 -7.58 9.55
C ASP A 54 -1.22 -6.82 9.61
N SER A 55 -1.16 -5.63 9.03
CA SER A 55 0.04 -4.79 9.00
C SER A 55 0.55 -4.41 10.40
N PRO A 56 -0.30 -3.93 11.33
CA PRO A 56 0.08 -3.75 12.74
C PRO A 56 0.53 -5.03 13.44
N LEU A 57 -0.15 -6.16 13.22
CA LEU A 57 0.17 -7.43 13.88
C LEU A 57 1.52 -8.01 13.44
N SER A 58 1.74 -8.05 12.13
CA SER A 58 3.02 -8.50 11.55
C SER A 58 4.18 -7.59 11.94
N LEU A 59 3.95 -6.26 11.99
CA LEU A 59 4.94 -5.31 12.49
C LEU A 59 5.27 -5.60 13.96
N ARG A 60 4.27 -5.73 14.84
CA ARG A 60 4.48 -6.06 16.27
C ARG A 60 5.29 -7.34 16.48
N ARG A 61 5.02 -8.40 15.70
CA ARG A 61 5.82 -9.65 15.78
C ARG A 61 7.27 -9.42 15.37
N HIS A 62 7.50 -8.67 14.29
CA HIS A 62 8.85 -8.29 13.86
C HIS A 62 9.57 -7.47 14.94
N LEU A 63 8.88 -6.54 15.60
CA LEU A 63 9.46 -5.74 16.68
C LEU A 63 9.86 -6.59 17.89
N ALA A 64 9.02 -7.53 18.29
CA ALA A 64 9.32 -8.45 19.37
C ALA A 64 10.61 -9.25 19.11
N ALA A 65 10.85 -9.64 17.84
CA ALA A 65 12.10 -10.29 17.45
C ALA A 65 13.30 -9.33 17.53
N LYS A 66 13.16 -8.08 17.08
CA LYS A 66 14.22 -7.06 17.15
C LYS A 66 14.58 -6.66 18.57
N GLN A 67 13.62 -6.68 19.48
CA GLN A 67 13.87 -6.40 20.88
C GLN A 67 14.81 -7.43 21.53
N ALA A 68 14.76 -8.69 21.08
CA ALA A 68 15.70 -9.73 21.51
C ALA A 68 17.14 -9.50 21.00
N GLU A 69 17.31 -8.77 19.90
CA GLU A 69 18.62 -8.35 19.37
C GLU A 69 19.19 -7.11 20.10
N GLY A 70 18.53 -6.63 21.17
CA GLY A 70 18.94 -5.46 21.94
C GLY A 70 18.59 -4.12 21.28
N ILE A 71 17.75 -4.14 20.25
CA ILE A 71 17.23 -2.95 19.57
C ILE A 71 15.96 -2.49 20.29
N GLY A 72 15.94 -1.26 20.81
CA GLY A 72 14.74 -0.71 21.44
C GLY A 72 13.72 -0.32 20.37
N ALA A 73 12.81 -1.23 20.06
CA ALA A 73 11.77 -1.10 19.05
C ALA A 73 10.41 -0.88 19.73
N THR A 74 9.78 0.30 19.60
CA THR A 74 8.43 0.55 20.12
C THR A 74 7.49 1.06 19.03
N LEU A 75 6.29 0.47 18.96
CA LEU A 75 5.19 0.94 18.15
C LEU A 75 4.19 1.65 19.04
N SER A 76 3.93 2.92 18.75
CA SER A 76 2.90 3.70 19.45
C SER A 76 1.67 3.84 18.57
N ASP A 77 0.53 3.41 19.09
CA ASP A 77 -0.78 3.63 18.46
C ASP A 77 -1.29 5.04 18.85
N GLY A 78 -1.70 5.82 17.86
CA GLY A 78 -2.21 7.18 18.00
C GLY A 78 -2.87 7.64 16.70
N PRO A 79 -3.12 8.95 16.48
CA PRO A 79 -3.61 9.45 15.19
C PRO A 79 -2.64 9.14 14.02
N GLN A 80 -1.38 8.83 14.33
CA GLN A 80 -0.35 8.33 13.42
C GLN A 80 0.38 7.16 14.10
N LEU A 81 0.62 6.08 13.35
CA LEU A 81 1.45 4.97 13.79
C LEU A 81 2.92 5.40 13.76
N THR A 82 3.58 5.36 14.91
CA THR A 82 4.98 5.77 15.03
C THR A 82 5.84 4.58 15.46
N TYR A 83 6.90 4.30 14.70
CA TYR A 83 7.90 3.30 15.03
C TYR A 83 9.19 3.97 15.51
N HIS A 84 9.58 3.69 16.74
CA HIS A 84 10.83 4.13 17.31
C HIS A 84 11.87 3.02 17.23
N TYR A 85 13.01 3.32 16.63
CA TYR A 85 14.16 2.42 16.51
C TYR A 85 15.31 2.99 17.32
N ARG A 86 15.67 2.36 18.44
CA ARG A 86 16.76 2.80 19.31
C ARG A 86 17.98 1.90 19.16
N LEU A 87 19.11 2.51 18.80
CA LEU A 87 20.42 1.87 18.81
C LEU A 87 21.28 2.33 19.97
N ASN A 88 22.04 1.38 20.51
CA ASN A 88 22.99 1.59 21.60
C ASN A 88 24.35 2.13 21.12
N ALA A 89 24.54 2.26 19.80
CA ALA A 89 25.75 2.76 19.16
C ALA A 89 25.41 3.93 18.23
N ALA A 90 26.22 4.99 18.25
CA ALA A 90 26.07 6.13 17.36
C ALA A 90 26.72 5.83 16.00
N PRO A 91 26.03 6.11 14.88
CA PRO A 91 26.63 5.99 13.56
C PRO A 91 27.73 7.05 13.37
N ALA A 92 28.83 6.68 12.74
CA ALA A 92 29.96 7.60 12.48
C ALA A 92 29.56 8.80 11.60
N SER A 93 28.56 8.64 10.73
CA SER A 93 28.01 9.68 9.85
C SER A 93 27.02 10.63 10.54
N GLY A 94 26.62 10.35 11.79
CA GLY A 94 25.52 11.08 12.45
C GLY A 94 24.14 10.85 11.81
N GLN A 95 24.03 9.88 10.91
CA GLN A 95 22.77 9.41 10.33
C GLN A 95 22.75 7.90 10.38
N LEU A 96 21.62 7.34 10.79
CA LEU A 96 21.47 5.91 10.96
C LEU A 96 21.38 5.17 9.63
N SER A 97 20.79 5.85 8.64
CA SER A 97 20.64 5.36 7.28
C SER A 97 20.73 6.54 6.31
N GLN A 98 21.43 6.36 5.20
CA GLN A 98 21.46 7.34 4.11
C GLN A 98 20.20 7.26 3.24
N ASN A 99 19.49 6.12 3.24
CA ASN A 99 18.24 5.93 2.54
C ASN A 99 17.24 5.11 3.39
N PRO A 100 16.55 5.76 4.35
CA PRO A 100 15.65 5.07 5.26
C PRO A 100 14.50 4.36 4.55
N CYS A 101 14.06 4.90 3.39
CA CYS A 101 13.00 4.29 2.58
C CYS A 101 13.38 2.92 2.03
N LEU A 102 14.69 2.68 1.79
CA LEU A 102 15.18 1.38 1.36
C LEU A 102 15.49 0.49 2.57
N ASP A 103 16.27 1.00 3.52
CA ASP A 103 16.81 0.21 4.63
C ASP A 103 15.72 -0.23 5.62
N TYR A 104 14.67 0.57 5.77
CA TYR A 104 13.51 0.30 6.65
C TYR A 104 12.21 0.16 5.84
N ALA A 105 12.32 -0.34 4.61
CA ALA A 105 11.17 -0.50 3.72
C ALA A 105 10.08 -1.39 4.34
N PHE A 106 10.46 -2.38 5.13
CA PHE A 106 9.51 -3.29 5.79
C PHE A 106 8.63 -2.53 6.79
N GLU A 107 9.24 -1.76 7.69
CA GLU A 107 8.54 -1.00 8.71
C GLU A 107 7.73 0.13 8.08
N LEU A 108 8.34 0.92 7.21
CA LEU A 108 7.68 2.06 6.58
C LEU A 108 6.46 1.66 5.77
N ARG A 109 6.50 0.57 4.99
CA ARG A 109 5.33 0.09 4.22
C ARG A 109 4.18 -0.39 5.11
N ARG A 110 4.45 -0.73 6.38
CA ARG A 110 3.47 -1.26 7.33
C ARG A 110 2.93 -0.23 8.32
N LEU A 111 3.55 0.94 8.41
CA LEU A 111 3.04 2.04 9.24
C LEU A 111 1.82 2.75 8.65
N GLY A 112 1.44 2.44 7.41
CA GLY A 112 0.34 3.08 6.70
C GLY A 112 0.68 4.50 6.22
N ARG A 113 -0.28 5.15 5.54
CA ARG A 113 -0.08 6.43 4.85
C ARG A 113 0.44 7.55 5.76
N PHE A 114 -0.03 7.57 7.01
CA PHE A 114 0.38 8.54 8.02
C PHE A 114 1.42 7.94 8.96
N GLY A 115 2.21 6.97 8.51
CA GLY A 115 3.25 6.34 9.30
C GLY A 115 4.48 7.22 9.52
N LEU A 116 5.08 7.16 10.72
CA LEU A 116 6.37 7.79 11.02
C LEU A 116 7.38 6.79 11.56
N LEU A 117 8.55 6.73 10.94
CA LEU A 117 9.74 6.08 11.45
C LEU A 117 10.61 7.11 12.17
N VAL A 118 11.00 6.81 13.40
CA VAL A 118 11.90 7.62 14.24
C VAL A 118 13.09 6.77 14.63
N LEU A 119 14.24 7.03 14.02
CA LEU A 119 15.51 6.39 14.34
C LEU A 119 16.24 7.24 15.38
N GLN A 120 16.54 6.67 16.54
CA GLN A 120 17.22 7.34 17.65
C GLN A 120 18.49 6.58 18.00
N TRP A 121 19.55 7.29 18.33
CA TRP A 121 20.78 6.68 18.84
C TRP A 121 21.35 7.50 20.00
N GLN A 122 22.00 6.81 20.91
CA GLN A 122 22.71 7.41 22.03
C GLN A 122 23.92 6.54 22.37
N ALA A 123 25.13 7.08 22.19
CA ALA A 123 26.37 6.42 22.57
C ALA A 123 27.37 7.44 23.13
N GLY A 124 27.69 7.31 24.42
CA GLY A 124 28.54 8.29 25.11
C GLY A 124 27.91 9.69 25.10
N SER A 125 28.64 10.68 24.59
CA SER A 125 28.14 12.06 24.41
C SER A 125 27.40 12.28 23.07
N ALA A 126 27.44 11.31 22.16
CA ALA A 126 26.80 11.42 20.86
C ALA A 126 25.36 10.90 20.93
N GLN A 127 24.41 11.78 20.61
CA GLN A 127 23.01 11.43 20.47
C GLN A 127 22.44 12.07 19.20
N GLY A 128 21.41 11.46 18.65
CA GLY A 128 20.71 12.04 17.54
C GLY A 128 19.45 11.30 17.16
N GLU A 129 18.73 11.92 16.25
CA GLU A 129 17.46 11.42 15.77
C GLU A 129 17.33 11.68 14.27
N GLN A 130 16.80 10.70 13.56
CA GLN A 130 16.46 10.79 12.15
C GLN A 130 15.01 10.34 11.98
N ARG A 131 14.22 11.13 11.25
CA ARG A 131 12.80 10.88 11.02
C ARG A 131 12.53 10.62 9.55
N GLN A 132 11.68 9.64 9.27
CA GLN A 132 11.22 9.33 7.91
C GLN A 132 9.71 9.08 7.93
N ARG A 133 8.94 9.87 7.17
CA ARG A 133 7.52 9.55 6.97
C ARG A 133 7.36 8.53 5.85
N GLN A 134 6.33 7.70 5.97
CA GLN A 134 5.95 6.76 4.91
C GLN A 134 5.57 7.48 3.62
N SER A 135 4.90 8.63 3.73
CA SER A 135 4.46 9.47 2.61
C SER A 135 5.61 10.03 1.77
N ASP A 136 6.79 10.19 2.39
CA ASP A 136 7.95 10.81 1.76
C ASP A 136 8.78 9.78 0.99
N CYS A 137 8.41 8.50 1.07
CA CYS A 137 9.03 7.41 0.34
C CYS A 137 8.27 7.11 -0.96
N HIS A 138 9.02 7.07 -2.06
CA HIS A 138 8.48 6.64 -3.35
C HIS A 138 8.51 5.11 -3.46
N TRP A 139 7.34 4.50 -3.36
CA TRP A 139 7.18 3.06 -3.52
C TRP A 139 6.84 2.73 -4.97
N ALA A 140 7.53 1.76 -5.56
CA ALA A 140 7.05 1.14 -6.79
C ALA A 140 5.70 0.44 -6.49
N ALA A 141 4.71 0.67 -7.35
CA ALA A 141 3.46 -0.10 -7.30
C ALA A 141 3.81 -1.57 -7.58
N HIS A 142 3.42 -2.47 -6.68
CA HIS A 142 3.47 -3.92 -6.86
C HIS A 142 2.11 -4.40 -7.33
#